data_AF-A0A2E0S362-F1
#
_entry.id   AF-A0A2E0S362-F1
#
_cell.length_a   1.000
_cell.length_b   1.000
_cell.length_c   1.000
_cell.angle_alpha   90.00
_cell.angle_beta   90.00
_cell.angle_gamma   90.00
#
_symmetry.space_group_name_H-M   'P 1'
#
loop_
_entity.id
_entity.type
_entity.pdbx_description
1 polymer ?
#
loop_
_entity_poly.entity_id
_entity_poly.type
_entity_poly.pdbx_seq_one_letter_code
_entity_poly.pdbx_strand_id
1 'polypeptide(L)'
;MAVVVIGNGKSRQHMDLNKIKEKAWTFGCNALYRDFAPDYLLTIDPHVTHEVIDSDYALNNKVLISNMNPLPGEVRDSMEIPNDAILYENDPTGYEFIFNGFRQHHYITWIKEKSQISHVPSPIYGGSAGIQTIRVAHTYYPKDIKYLIGFDVFGERDNMYDGTNGYPSEGTANNMTDEFIEGFKDLLNIYDDLIMKRVIKQKQSLENIPNISEDELWQNLADNQKI
;
A
#
# COMPACT_ATOMS: atom_id res chain seq x y z
N MET A 1 -7.06 -2.45 20.00
CA MET A 1 -7.64 -2.96 18.73
C MET A 1 -6.48 -3.54 17.91
N ALA A 2 -6.73 -4.39 16.93
CA ALA A 2 -5.65 -4.91 16.10
C ALA A 2 -5.64 -4.24 14.73
N VAL A 3 -4.43 -3.95 14.26
CA VAL A 3 -4.19 -3.45 12.91
C VAL A 3 -3.34 -4.47 12.18
N VAL A 4 -3.81 -4.90 11.01
CA VAL A 4 -3.05 -5.79 10.14
C VAL A 4 -2.64 -5.03 8.90
N VAL A 5 -1.34 -4.95 8.67
CA VAL A 5 -0.76 -4.38 7.46
C VAL A 5 -0.38 -5.52 6.53
N ILE A 6 -0.88 -5.47 5.30
CA ILE A 6 -0.82 -6.54 4.31
C ILE A 6 0.13 -6.12 3.19
N GLY A 7 1.31 -6.73 3.18
CA GLY A 7 2.28 -6.64 2.11
C GLY A 7 2.00 -7.63 0.98
N ASN A 8 2.81 -7.56 -0.07
CA ASN A 8 2.62 -8.34 -1.29
C ASN A 8 3.43 -9.63 -1.32
N GLY A 9 4.09 -10.01 -0.23
CA GLY A 9 4.86 -11.25 -0.12
C GLY A 9 3.97 -12.49 -0.22
N LYS A 10 4.46 -13.58 -0.83
CA LYS A 10 3.69 -14.83 -0.97
C LYS A 10 3.50 -15.56 0.36
N SER A 11 4.20 -15.19 1.43
CA SER A 11 3.93 -15.77 2.75
C SER A 11 2.48 -15.57 3.22
N ARG A 12 1.73 -14.60 2.69
CA ARG A 12 0.31 -14.42 3.02
C ARG A 12 -0.65 -15.37 2.29
N GLN A 13 -0.21 -16.12 1.27
CA GLN A 13 -1.11 -16.87 0.36
C GLN A 13 -2.02 -17.89 1.03
N HIS A 14 -1.59 -18.46 2.15
CA HIS A 14 -2.33 -19.48 2.89
C HIS A 14 -3.31 -18.88 3.92
N MET A 15 -3.29 -17.56 4.10
CA MET A 15 -4.08 -16.89 5.14
C MET A 15 -5.44 -16.45 4.61
N ASP A 16 -6.48 -16.55 5.44
CA ASP A 16 -7.82 -16.07 5.13
C ASP A 16 -7.95 -14.57 5.45
N LEU A 17 -7.64 -13.73 4.45
CA LEU A 17 -7.63 -12.27 4.61
C LEU A 17 -9.01 -11.67 4.93
N ASN A 18 -10.10 -12.33 4.50
CA ASN A 18 -11.45 -11.87 4.80
C ASN A 18 -11.78 -12.05 6.29
N LYS A 19 -11.45 -13.22 6.87
CA LYS A 19 -11.58 -13.44 8.32
C LYS A 19 -10.70 -12.50 9.15
N ILE A 20 -9.52 -12.13 8.63
CA ILE A 20 -8.68 -11.12 9.28
C ILE A 20 -9.39 -9.75 9.27
N LYS A 21 -9.96 -9.35 8.13
CA LYS A 21 -10.67 -8.06 7.97
C LYS A 21 -11.89 -7.92 8.87
N GLU A 22 -12.56 -9.03 9.19
CA GLU A 22 -13.66 -9.06 10.17
C GLU A 22 -13.19 -8.73 11.61
N LYS A 23 -11.92 -9.00 11.93
CA LYS A 23 -11.36 -8.89 13.28
C LYS A 23 -10.41 -7.70 13.48
N ALA A 24 -9.88 -7.13 12.40
CA ALA A 24 -8.87 -6.08 12.46
C ALA A 24 -9.07 -5.01 11.38
N TRP A 25 -8.55 -3.81 11.64
CA TRP A 25 -8.38 -2.82 10.58
C TRP A 25 -7.26 -3.27 9.65
N THR A 26 -7.59 -3.41 8.37
CA THR A 26 -6.66 -3.87 7.34
C THR A 26 -6.17 -2.70 6.51
N PHE A 27 -4.85 -2.58 6.42
CA PHE A 27 -4.17 -1.65 5.53
C PHE A 27 -3.38 -2.44 4.51
N GLY A 28 -3.40 -2.01 3.26
CA GLY A 28 -2.57 -2.60 2.22
C GLY A 28 -2.10 -1.56 1.23
N CYS A 29 -1.28 -1.98 0.28
CA CYS A 29 -0.73 -1.08 -0.72
C CYS A 29 -0.77 -1.62 -2.14
N ASN A 30 -0.87 -0.69 -3.08
CA ASN A 30 -0.67 -0.91 -4.51
C ASN A 30 -1.48 -2.11 -5.02
N ALA A 31 -0.84 -3.08 -5.65
CA ALA A 31 -1.50 -4.20 -6.32
C ALA A 31 -2.31 -5.13 -5.41
N LEU A 32 -2.29 -4.96 -4.07
CA LEU A 32 -3.13 -5.76 -3.16
C LEU A 32 -4.60 -5.82 -3.62
N TYR A 33 -5.10 -4.68 -4.11
CA TYR A 33 -6.48 -4.51 -4.56
C TYR A 33 -6.94 -5.50 -5.64
N ARG A 34 -6.00 -6.11 -6.37
CA ARG A 34 -6.28 -7.07 -7.46
C ARG A 34 -6.84 -8.38 -6.95
N ASP A 35 -6.45 -8.81 -5.75
CA ASP A 35 -6.92 -10.05 -5.13
C ASP A 35 -7.64 -9.86 -3.80
N PHE A 36 -7.50 -8.70 -3.17
CA PHE A 36 -8.09 -8.42 -1.87
C PHE A 36 -8.33 -6.93 -1.63
N ALA A 37 -9.50 -6.57 -1.12
CA ALA A 37 -9.83 -5.20 -0.75
C ALA A 37 -9.58 -4.97 0.75
N PRO A 38 -8.49 -4.30 1.17
CA PRO A 38 -8.33 -3.87 2.57
C PRO A 38 -9.35 -2.79 2.95
N ASP A 39 -9.40 -2.39 4.22
CA ASP A 39 -10.20 -1.23 4.65
C ASP A 39 -9.64 0.09 4.14
N TYR A 40 -8.31 0.15 4.02
CA TYR A 40 -7.56 1.27 3.49
C TYR A 40 -6.49 0.75 2.53
N LEU A 41 -6.56 1.18 1.27
CA LEU A 41 -5.53 0.90 0.27
C LEU A 41 -4.69 2.16 0.04
N LEU A 42 -3.39 2.11 0.36
CA LEU A 42 -2.45 3.16 0.00
C LEU A 42 -1.90 2.92 -1.42
N THR A 43 -1.93 3.93 -2.28
CA THR A 43 -1.22 3.91 -3.55
C THR A 43 -0.35 5.15 -3.69
N ILE A 44 0.91 4.92 -4.08
CA ILE A 44 1.91 5.99 -4.23
C ILE A 44 2.68 5.91 -5.56
N ASP A 45 2.63 4.76 -6.24
CA ASP A 45 3.29 4.58 -7.54
C ASP A 45 2.39 5.09 -8.66
N PRO A 46 2.80 6.07 -9.48
CA PRO A 46 1.92 6.74 -10.46
C PRO A 46 1.14 5.78 -11.36
N HIS A 47 1.83 4.78 -11.89
CA HIS A 47 1.24 3.74 -12.71
C HIS A 47 0.15 2.92 -11.99
N VAL A 48 0.41 2.50 -10.75
CA VAL A 48 -0.56 1.70 -9.98
C VAL A 48 -1.71 2.57 -9.49
N THR A 49 -1.43 3.83 -9.13
CA THR A 49 -2.48 4.80 -8.79
C THR A 49 -3.43 5.02 -9.96
N HIS A 50 -2.90 5.17 -11.17
CA HIS A 50 -3.69 5.26 -12.39
C HIS A 50 -4.60 4.04 -12.55
N GLU A 51 -4.03 2.82 -12.45
CA GLU A 51 -4.77 1.56 -12.56
C GLU A 51 -5.91 1.44 -11.52
N VAL A 52 -5.64 1.79 -10.26
CA VAL A 52 -6.64 1.71 -9.17
C VAL A 52 -7.79 2.68 -9.39
N ILE A 53 -7.50 3.93 -9.75
CA ILE A 53 -8.52 4.98 -9.91
C ILE A 53 -9.30 4.82 -11.22
N ASP A 54 -8.64 4.33 -12.29
CA ASP A 54 -9.30 4.02 -13.55
C ASP A 54 -10.31 2.86 -13.41
N SER A 55 -10.05 1.92 -12.51
CA SER A 55 -11.01 0.89 -12.15
C SER A 55 -12.22 1.45 -11.36
N ASP A 56 -13.21 0.60 -11.05
CA ASP A 56 -14.32 0.96 -10.16
C ASP A 56 -13.99 0.75 -8.67
N TYR A 57 -12.74 0.40 -8.34
CA TYR A 57 -12.33 0.07 -6.98
C TYR A 57 -12.63 1.21 -5.99
N ALA A 58 -12.27 2.44 -6.36
CA ALA A 58 -12.43 3.61 -5.51
C ALA A 58 -13.90 3.99 -5.26
N LEU A 59 -14.86 3.53 -6.09
CA LEU A 59 -16.28 3.80 -5.84
C LEU A 59 -16.78 3.11 -4.57
N ASN A 60 -16.20 1.96 -4.23
CA ASN A 60 -16.67 1.11 -3.13
C ASN A 60 -15.64 0.94 -1.99
N ASN A 61 -14.38 1.35 -2.21
CA ASN A 61 -13.29 1.14 -1.27
C ASN A 61 -12.49 2.41 -1.05
N LYS A 62 -11.95 2.59 0.16
CA LYS A 62 -11.15 3.75 0.51
C LYS A 62 -9.74 3.65 -0.08
N VAL A 63 -9.38 4.64 -0.89
CA VAL A 63 -8.05 4.78 -1.48
C VAL A 63 -7.34 5.97 -0.84
N LEU A 64 -6.17 5.72 -0.28
CA LEU A 64 -5.29 6.72 0.27
C LEU A 64 -4.21 7.07 -0.75
N ILE A 65 -4.02 8.37 -0.99
CA ILE A 65 -2.99 8.92 -1.90
C ILE A 65 -2.07 9.88 -1.17
N SER A 66 -0.87 10.10 -1.71
CA SER A 66 0.09 11.07 -1.19
C SER A 66 0.76 11.86 -2.31
N ASN A 67 0.96 13.16 -2.11
CA ASN A 67 1.58 14.10 -3.06
C ASN A 67 0.94 14.12 -4.46
N MET A 68 -0.34 13.81 -4.53
CA MET A 68 -1.11 13.76 -5.77
C MET A 68 -2.36 14.57 -5.53
N ASN A 69 -2.37 15.84 -5.94
CA ASN A 69 -3.51 16.71 -5.73
C ASN A 69 -4.44 16.61 -6.94
N PRO A 70 -5.75 16.33 -6.75
CA PRO A 70 -6.73 16.46 -7.81
C PRO A 70 -6.75 17.89 -8.35
N LEU A 71 -6.83 18.01 -9.68
CA LEU A 71 -6.97 19.25 -10.42
C LEU A 71 -8.38 19.29 -11.04
N PRO A 72 -9.03 20.48 -11.10
CA PRO A 72 -10.31 20.62 -11.78
C PRO A 72 -10.22 20.24 -13.25
N GLY A 73 -11.20 19.49 -13.78
CA GLY A 73 -11.22 19.03 -15.17
C GLY A 73 -11.06 20.14 -16.22
N GLU A 74 -11.56 21.33 -15.91
CA GLU A 74 -11.47 22.54 -16.74
C GLU A 74 -10.04 23.00 -17.04
N VAL A 75 -9.05 22.63 -16.20
CA VAL A 75 -7.64 23.02 -16.46
C VAL A 75 -6.92 22.07 -17.42
N ARG A 76 -7.50 20.90 -17.72
CA ARG A 76 -6.85 19.84 -18.52
C ARG A 76 -6.32 20.34 -19.86
N ASP A 77 -7.12 21.09 -20.60
CA ASP A 77 -6.77 21.56 -21.95
C ASP A 77 -5.72 22.68 -21.94
N SER A 78 -5.54 23.32 -20.77
CA SER A 78 -4.54 24.37 -20.56
C SER A 78 -3.22 23.86 -19.98
N MET A 79 -3.14 22.58 -19.60
CA MET A 79 -1.94 22.01 -19.03
C MET A 79 -0.86 21.79 -20.08
N GLU A 80 0.34 22.29 -19.79
CA GLU A 80 1.54 21.95 -20.54
C GLU A 80 2.03 20.56 -20.11
N ILE A 81 2.12 19.65 -21.08
CA ILE A 81 2.71 18.33 -20.90
C ILE A 81 4.13 18.36 -21.47
N PRO A 82 5.14 17.77 -20.79
CA PRO A 82 6.49 17.70 -21.32
C PRO A 82 6.52 17.06 -22.71
N ASN A 83 7.27 17.64 -23.65
CA ASN A 83 7.30 17.19 -25.05
C ASN A 83 7.82 15.76 -25.24
N ASP A 84 8.60 15.24 -24.30
CA ASP A 84 9.16 13.88 -24.27
C ASP A 84 8.33 12.91 -23.42
N ALA A 85 7.18 13.35 -22.90
CA ALA A 85 6.33 12.51 -22.07
C ALA A 85 5.67 11.39 -22.89
N ILE A 86 5.70 10.18 -22.32
CA ILE A 86 4.77 9.11 -22.69
C ILE A 86 3.53 9.30 -21.82
N LEU A 87 2.47 9.82 -22.42
CA LEU A 87 1.23 10.14 -21.73
C LEU A 87 0.27 8.94 -21.73
N TYR A 88 -0.25 8.62 -20.55
CA TYR A 88 -1.37 7.71 -20.33
C TYR A 88 -2.54 8.53 -19.78
N GLU A 89 -3.70 8.39 -20.39
CA GLU A 89 -4.90 9.09 -19.97
C GLU A 89 -6.08 8.15 -20.09
N ASN A 90 -6.89 8.06 -19.04
CA ASN A 90 -8.15 7.31 -19.08
C ASN A 90 -9.31 8.21 -19.55
N ASP A 91 -10.50 7.63 -19.69
CA ASP A 91 -11.65 8.34 -20.22
C ASP A 91 -11.99 9.59 -19.38
N PRO A 92 -12.05 10.79 -19.99
CA PRO A 92 -12.38 12.02 -19.28
C PRO A 92 -13.74 11.97 -18.60
N THR A 93 -13.76 12.19 -17.29
CA THR A 93 -15.00 12.30 -16.50
C THR A 93 -15.55 13.73 -16.48
N GLY A 94 -14.73 14.72 -16.82
CA GLY A 94 -15.06 16.14 -16.70
C GLY A 94 -15.08 16.69 -15.27
N TYR A 95 -14.80 15.85 -14.26
CA TYR A 95 -14.84 16.22 -12.85
C TYR A 95 -13.49 16.74 -12.34
N GLU A 96 -12.65 15.86 -11.80
CA GLU A 96 -11.29 16.14 -11.35
C GLU A 96 -10.36 15.08 -11.93
N PHE A 97 -9.08 15.40 -12.07
CA PHE A 97 -8.06 14.42 -12.44
C PHE A 97 -6.78 14.59 -11.64
N ILE A 98 -6.01 13.53 -11.50
CA ILE A 98 -4.67 13.55 -10.94
C ILE A 98 -3.67 13.55 -12.08
N PHE A 99 -2.70 14.47 -12.03
CA PHE A 99 -1.52 14.45 -12.88
C PHE A 99 -0.29 14.07 -12.07
N ASN A 100 0.36 12.97 -12.44
CA ASN A 100 1.58 12.48 -11.81
C ASN A 100 2.42 11.68 -12.81
N GLY A 101 3.65 11.32 -12.44
CA GLY A 101 4.54 10.60 -13.35
C GLY A 101 5.81 10.09 -12.70
N PHE A 102 6.48 9.19 -13.40
CA PHE A 102 7.79 8.69 -13.04
C PHE A 102 8.66 8.58 -14.30
N ARG A 103 9.82 9.27 -14.28
CA ARG A 103 10.69 9.44 -15.45
C ARG A 103 9.89 10.05 -16.61
N GLN A 104 9.90 9.43 -17.78
CA GLN A 104 9.17 9.89 -18.97
C GLN A 104 7.68 9.52 -18.97
N HIS A 105 7.24 8.60 -18.09
CA HIS A 105 5.84 8.15 -18.07
C HIS A 105 5.00 9.07 -17.20
N HIS A 106 3.96 9.67 -17.79
CA HIS A 106 3.05 10.59 -17.14
C HIS A 106 1.61 10.10 -17.26
N TYR A 107 0.82 10.28 -16.20
CA TYR A 107 -0.54 9.77 -16.10
C TYR A 107 -1.48 10.95 -15.82
N ILE A 108 -2.53 11.06 -16.63
CA ILE A 108 -3.70 11.88 -16.36
C ILE A 108 -4.81 10.92 -15.98
N THR A 109 -5.17 10.94 -14.71
CA THR A 109 -6.11 9.97 -14.14
C THR A 109 -7.37 10.69 -13.74
N TRP A 110 -8.37 10.67 -14.61
CA TRP A 110 -9.69 11.20 -14.36
C TRP A 110 -10.39 10.41 -13.25
N ILE A 111 -10.87 11.15 -12.26
CA ILE A 111 -11.55 10.61 -11.09
C ILE A 111 -13.04 10.52 -11.39
N LYS A 112 -13.64 9.35 -11.12
CA LYS A 112 -15.09 9.17 -11.16
C LYS A 112 -15.74 9.88 -9.98
N GLU A 113 -16.81 10.62 -10.23
CA GLU A 113 -17.62 11.20 -9.16
C GLU A 113 -17.98 10.13 -8.12
N LYS A 114 -17.92 10.47 -6.83
CA LYS A 114 -18.12 9.58 -5.66
C LYS A 114 -16.97 8.60 -5.34
N SER A 115 -15.84 8.67 -6.05
CA SER A 115 -14.65 7.91 -5.63
C SER A 115 -14.23 8.29 -4.20
N GLN A 116 -14.00 7.27 -3.36
CA GLN A 116 -13.59 7.40 -1.96
C GLN A 116 -12.07 7.57 -1.84
N ILE A 117 -11.56 8.63 -2.45
CA ILE A 117 -10.13 8.97 -2.43
C ILE A 117 -9.88 9.99 -1.32
N SER A 118 -8.81 9.80 -0.55
CA SER A 118 -8.42 10.71 0.53
C SER A 118 -6.90 10.85 0.61
N HIS A 119 -6.43 12.03 1.01
CA HIS A 119 -5.02 12.24 1.27
C HIS A 119 -4.61 11.59 2.59
N VAL A 120 -3.40 11.02 2.61
CA VAL A 120 -2.75 10.65 3.87
C VAL A 120 -2.56 11.89 4.76
N PRO A 121 -2.58 11.76 6.10
CA PRO A 121 -2.51 12.91 7.01
C PRO A 121 -1.20 13.70 6.92
N SER A 122 -0.14 13.05 6.46
CA SER A 122 1.18 13.66 6.28
C SER A 122 1.79 13.16 4.98
N PRO A 123 2.29 14.07 4.11
CA PRO A 123 2.97 13.73 2.87
C PRO A 123 4.07 12.68 3.03
N ILE A 124 4.19 11.79 2.05
CA ILE A 124 5.18 10.71 1.98
C ILE A 124 6.33 11.12 1.06
N TYR A 125 7.56 11.10 1.54
CA TYR A 125 8.74 11.38 0.70
C TYR A 125 9.67 10.17 0.73
N GLY A 126 9.55 9.32 -0.31
CA GLY A 126 10.37 8.11 -0.46
C GLY A 126 9.91 6.89 0.34
N GLY A 127 10.68 5.81 0.22
CA GLY A 127 10.41 4.50 0.82
C GLY A 127 9.30 3.71 0.12
N SER A 128 9.38 2.39 0.22
CA SER A 128 8.39 1.50 -0.40
C SER A 128 6.98 1.72 0.13
N ALA A 129 5.99 1.44 -0.72
CA ALA A 129 4.59 1.51 -0.33
C ALA A 129 4.26 0.63 0.89
N GLY A 130 4.96 -0.49 1.08
CA GLY A 130 4.82 -1.34 2.25
C GLY A 130 5.21 -0.62 3.55
N ILE A 131 6.38 0.02 3.59
CA ILE A 131 6.84 0.82 4.75
C ILE A 131 5.89 2.00 5.01
N GLN A 132 5.48 2.70 3.96
CA GLN A 132 4.61 3.87 4.12
C GLN A 132 3.19 3.49 4.57
N THR A 133 2.72 2.30 4.21
CA THR A 133 1.44 1.77 4.71
C THR A 133 1.49 1.53 6.22
N ILE A 134 2.62 1.06 6.76
CA ILE A 134 2.80 0.91 8.21
C ILE A 134 2.73 2.27 8.91
N ARG A 135 3.43 3.29 8.37
CA ARG A 135 3.37 4.66 8.88
C ARG A 135 1.94 5.21 8.92
N VAL A 136 1.20 5.05 7.83
CA VAL A 136 -0.19 5.51 7.72
C VAL A 136 -1.08 4.77 8.71
N ALA A 137 -0.92 3.44 8.81
CA ALA A 137 -1.65 2.62 9.77
C ALA A 137 -1.38 3.05 11.22
N HIS A 138 -0.13 3.38 11.56
CA HIS A 138 0.22 3.95 12.86
C HIS A 138 -0.41 5.32 13.10
N THR A 139 -0.44 6.19 12.08
CA THR A 139 -1.05 7.51 12.21
C THR A 139 -2.55 7.43 12.52
N TYR A 140 -3.26 6.47 11.91
CA TYR A 140 -4.69 6.26 12.14
C TYR A 140 -4.97 5.59 13.49
N TYR A 141 -4.11 4.65 13.89
CA TYR A 141 -4.33 3.80 15.06
C TYR A 141 -3.06 3.71 15.92
N PRO A 142 -2.59 4.81 16.53
CA PRO A 142 -1.25 4.87 17.15
C PRO A 142 -1.07 3.88 18.31
N LYS A 143 -2.14 3.58 19.06
CA LYS A 143 -2.09 2.72 20.24
C LYS A 143 -2.13 1.21 19.97
N ASP A 144 -2.39 0.82 18.72
CA ASP A 144 -2.63 -0.58 18.37
C ASP A 144 -1.34 -1.28 17.89
N ILE A 145 -1.21 -2.59 18.08
CA ILE A 145 -0.07 -3.34 17.53
C ILE A 145 -0.25 -3.50 16.02
N LYS A 146 0.84 -3.36 15.24
CA LYS A 146 0.82 -3.58 13.79
C LYS A 146 1.32 -4.99 13.49
N TYR A 147 0.40 -5.84 13.06
CA TYR A 147 0.71 -7.18 12.59
C TYR A 147 1.01 -7.12 11.10
N LEU A 148 2.21 -7.51 10.71
CA LEU A 148 2.72 -7.41 9.34
C LEU A 148 2.62 -8.78 8.67
N ILE A 149 1.74 -8.94 7.69
CA ILE A 149 1.60 -10.17 6.89
C ILE A 149 2.11 -9.92 5.47
N GLY A 150 2.77 -10.89 4.83
CA GLY A 150 3.33 -10.70 3.48
C GLY A 150 4.51 -9.72 3.41
N PHE A 151 5.25 -9.54 4.52
CA PHE A 151 6.50 -8.78 4.59
C PHE A 151 7.69 -9.73 4.51
N ASP A 152 7.93 -10.24 3.30
CA ASP A 152 8.96 -11.25 3.01
C ASP A 152 10.31 -10.55 2.76
N VAL A 153 10.91 -10.05 3.83
CA VAL A 153 12.11 -9.19 3.78
C VAL A 153 13.35 -9.95 3.32
N PHE A 154 13.55 -11.18 3.82
CA PHE A 154 14.77 -11.95 3.61
C PHE A 154 14.58 -13.01 2.54
N GLY A 155 15.65 -13.25 1.78
CA GLY A 155 15.71 -14.30 0.77
C GLY A 155 15.45 -13.78 -0.64
N GLU A 156 15.10 -14.72 -1.53
CA GLU A 156 14.75 -14.41 -2.91
C GLU A 156 13.46 -13.60 -2.99
N ARG A 157 13.27 -12.94 -4.13
CA ARG A 157 12.10 -12.10 -4.35
C ARG A 157 10.87 -13.00 -4.42
N ASP A 158 9.91 -12.72 -3.55
CA ASP A 158 8.70 -13.53 -3.47
C ASP A 158 7.46 -12.65 -3.40
N ASN A 159 7.15 -11.96 -4.51
CA ASN A 159 5.99 -11.07 -4.61
C ASN A 159 4.84 -11.75 -5.35
N MET A 160 3.62 -11.58 -4.85
CA MET A 160 2.37 -12.07 -5.45
C MET A 160 2.10 -11.57 -6.85
N TYR A 161 2.68 -10.41 -7.20
CA TYR A 161 2.35 -9.67 -8.42
C TYR A 161 3.50 -9.62 -9.41
N ASP A 162 4.57 -10.38 -9.22
CA ASP A 162 5.64 -10.45 -10.21
C ASP A 162 5.09 -10.93 -11.57
N GLY A 163 5.59 -10.34 -12.65
CA GLY A 163 5.12 -10.57 -14.01
C GLY A 163 3.81 -9.84 -14.38
N THR A 164 3.16 -9.17 -13.43
CA THR A 164 1.94 -8.39 -13.69
C THR A 164 2.25 -6.92 -13.95
N ASN A 165 1.24 -6.18 -14.41
CA ASN A 165 1.36 -4.75 -14.74
C ASN A 165 1.99 -3.93 -13.59
N GLY A 166 3.02 -3.14 -13.86
CA GLY A 166 3.71 -2.32 -12.86
C GLY A 166 4.63 -3.06 -11.88
N TYR A 167 4.86 -4.36 -12.07
CA TYR A 167 5.75 -5.17 -11.22
C TYR A 167 6.86 -5.83 -12.08
N PRO A 168 8.04 -6.11 -11.49
CA PRO A 168 9.12 -6.79 -12.19
C PRO A 168 8.71 -8.18 -12.69
N SER A 169 9.36 -8.66 -13.75
CA SER A 169 9.17 -10.03 -14.23
C SER A 169 9.48 -11.07 -13.16
N GLU A 170 8.82 -12.23 -13.24
CA GLU A 170 9.15 -13.38 -12.39
C GLU A 170 10.64 -13.74 -12.51
N GLY A 171 11.28 -14.05 -11.38
CA GLY A 171 12.72 -14.34 -11.31
C GLY A 171 13.63 -13.11 -11.22
N THR A 172 13.08 -11.89 -11.21
CA THR A 172 13.87 -10.68 -10.92
C THR A 172 14.48 -10.77 -9.52
N ALA A 173 15.77 -10.42 -9.38
CA ALA A 173 16.46 -10.44 -8.10
C ALA A 173 15.81 -9.54 -7.03
N ASN A 174 15.91 -9.94 -5.76
CA ASN A 174 15.43 -9.14 -4.64
C ASN A 174 16.43 -8.04 -4.29
N ASN A 175 16.08 -6.80 -4.64
CA ASN A 175 16.88 -5.61 -4.30
C ASN A 175 16.21 -4.75 -3.21
N MET A 176 15.18 -5.27 -2.53
CA MET A 176 14.36 -4.52 -1.56
C MET A 176 14.77 -4.78 -0.11
N THR A 177 15.61 -5.76 0.17
CA THR A 177 15.97 -6.19 1.54
C THR A 177 16.47 -5.01 2.38
N ASP A 178 17.46 -4.28 1.88
CA ASP A 178 18.05 -3.14 2.60
C ASP A 178 17.03 -2.00 2.77
N GLU A 179 16.23 -1.73 1.74
CA GLU A 179 15.17 -0.71 1.81
C GLU A 179 14.13 -1.03 2.89
N PHE A 180 13.72 -2.29 3.02
CA PHE A 180 12.82 -2.71 4.11
C PHE A 180 13.50 -2.57 5.47
N ILE A 181 14.73 -3.06 5.62
CA ILE A 181 15.45 -3.00 6.91
C ILE A 181 15.63 -1.55 7.37
N GLU A 182 16.09 -0.67 6.50
CA GLU A 182 16.27 0.75 6.84
C GLU A 182 14.93 1.44 7.07
N GLY A 183 13.91 1.16 6.24
CA GLY A 183 12.57 1.70 6.45
C GLY A 183 11.94 1.29 7.79
N PHE A 184 12.16 0.05 8.24
CA PHE A 184 11.73 -0.39 9.57
C PHE A 184 12.47 0.35 10.69
N LYS A 185 13.78 0.52 10.57
CA LYS A 185 14.58 1.29 11.54
C LYS A 185 14.13 2.74 11.61
N ASP A 186 13.91 3.37 10.47
CA ASP A 186 13.44 4.76 10.40
C ASP A 186 12.10 4.91 11.12
N LEU A 187 11.14 4.00 10.90
CA LEU A 187 9.86 4.05 11.60
C LEU A 187 10.01 3.90 13.11
N LEU A 188 10.86 2.98 13.58
CA LEU A 188 11.12 2.78 15.01
C LEU A 188 11.87 3.95 15.65
N ASN A 189 12.70 4.67 14.88
CA ASN A 189 13.38 5.89 15.33
C ASN A 189 12.44 7.11 15.37
N ILE A 190 11.41 7.14 14.53
CA ILE A 190 10.43 8.24 14.48
C ILE A 190 9.34 8.05 15.55
N TYR A 191 8.93 6.81 15.82
CA TYR A 191 7.78 6.50 16.67
C TYR A 191 8.18 5.57 17.82
N ASP A 192 8.48 6.15 18.99
CA ASP A 192 8.79 5.39 20.21
C ASP A 192 7.64 4.48 20.68
N ASP A 193 6.40 4.76 20.25
CA ASP A 193 5.19 4.02 20.58
C ASP A 193 4.78 2.99 19.52
N LEU A 194 5.53 2.87 18.41
CA LEU A 194 5.23 1.93 17.34
C LEU A 194 5.66 0.50 17.73
N ILE A 195 4.67 -0.38 17.86
CA ILE A 195 4.89 -1.81 18.10
C ILE A 195 4.52 -2.59 16.84
N MET A 196 5.49 -3.33 16.29
CA MET A 196 5.33 -4.18 15.10
C MET A 196 5.59 -5.64 15.44
N LYS A 197 4.82 -6.54 14.82
CA LYS A 197 5.06 -7.99 14.86
C LYS A 197 4.94 -8.55 13.45
N ARG A 198 5.94 -9.30 12.98
CA ARG A 198 5.92 -9.91 11.65
C ARG A 198 5.34 -11.31 11.72
N VAL A 199 4.26 -11.56 10.99
CA VAL A 199 3.59 -12.88 10.99
C VAL A 199 4.21 -13.73 9.90
N ILE A 200 5.18 -14.56 10.26
CA ILE A 200 5.95 -15.34 9.30
C ILE A 200 6.67 -16.52 9.94
N LYS A 201 6.91 -17.58 9.14
CA LYS A 201 7.65 -18.79 9.56
C LYS A 201 9.18 -18.68 9.38
N GLN A 202 9.67 -17.58 8.81
CA GLN A 202 11.12 -17.36 8.60
C GLN A 202 11.87 -17.25 9.93
N LYS A 203 13.11 -17.78 9.97
CA LYS A 203 13.96 -17.74 11.18
C LYS A 203 14.70 -16.41 11.35
N GLN A 204 15.00 -15.74 10.25
CA GLN A 204 15.67 -14.45 10.26
C GLN A 204 14.79 -13.43 11.00
N SER A 205 15.37 -12.75 11.98
CA SER A 205 14.71 -11.73 12.79
C SER A 205 15.10 -10.33 12.31
N LEU A 206 14.20 -9.38 12.61
CA LEU A 206 14.48 -7.96 12.56
C LEU A 206 14.60 -7.46 14.00
N GLU A 207 15.52 -6.55 14.24
CA GLU A 207 15.69 -5.94 15.56
C GLU A 207 14.40 -5.21 15.96
N ASN A 208 13.93 -5.43 17.19
CA ASN A 208 12.69 -4.85 17.75
C ASN A 208 11.40 -5.18 16.99
N ILE A 209 11.43 -6.14 16.06
CA ILE A 209 10.24 -6.61 15.31
C ILE A 209 10.21 -8.14 15.40
N PRO A 210 9.60 -8.71 16.45
CA PRO A 210 9.54 -10.16 16.63
C PRO A 210 8.71 -10.82 15.52
N ASN A 211 9.16 -12.02 15.10
CA ASN A 211 8.34 -12.89 14.27
C ASN A 211 7.35 -13.65 15.17
N ILE A 212 6.09 -13.76 14.73
CA ILE A 212 5.06 -14.57 15.39
C ILE A 212 4.44 -15.56 14.40
N SER A 213 3.82 -16.60 14.94
CA SER A 213 3.09 -17.59 14.13
C SER A 213 1.71 -17.07 13.69
N GLU A 214 1.13 -17.71 12.68
CA GLU A 214 -0.27 -17.48 12.31
C GLU A 214 -1.23 -17.84 13.46
N ASP A 215 -0.98 -18.93 14.19
CA ASP A 215 -1.79 -19.31 15.35
C ASP A 215 -1.76 -18.22 16.44
N GLU A 216 -0.60 -17.64 16.69
CA GLU A 216 -0.46 -16.52 17.63
C GLU A 216 -1.18 -15.26 17.13
N LEU A 217 -1.16 -14.98 15.81
CA LEU A 217 -1.99 -13.92 15.23
C LEU A 217 -3.47 -14.18 15.55
N TRP A 218 -3.99 -15.37 15.26
CA TRP A 218 -5.40 -15.68 15.50
C TRP A 218 -5.79 -15.62 16.97
N GLN A 219 -4.91 -16.05 17.88
CA GLN A 219 -5.10 -15.87 19.33
C GLN A 219 -5.20 -14.39 19.71
N ASN A 220 -4.30 -13.55 19.17
CA ASN A 220 -4.33 -12.11 19.40
C ASN A 220 -5.58 -11.43 18.79
N LEU A 221 -6.14 -11.99 17.72
CA LEU A 221 -7.35 -11.50 17.07
C LEU A 221 -8.65 -12.07 17.67
N ALA A 222 -8.59 -13.06 18.56
CA ALA A 222 -9.76 -13.81 19.02
C ALA A 222 -10.85 -12.90 19.62
N ASP A 223 -10.43 -12.00 20.51
CA ASP A 223 -11.31 -11.09 21.25
C ASP A 223 -11.45 -9.70 20.60
N ASN A 224 -10.78 -9.47 19.47
CA ASN A 224 -10.93 -8.21 18.76
C ASN A 224 -12.27 -8.18 18.01
N GLN A 225 -13.03 -7.12 18.24
CA GLN A 225 -14.20 -6.76 17.44
C GLN A 225 -13.97 -5.40 16.80
N LYS A 226 -14.08 -5.37 15.48
CA LYS A 226 -14.04 -4.16 14.68
C LYS A 226 -15.41 -3.48 14.78
N ILE A 227 -15.47 -2.36 15.48
CA ILE A 227 -16.69 -1.54 15.64
C ILE A 227 -16.78 -0.57 14.47
#